data_AF-A0A0G0TVE6-F1
#
_entry.id   AF-A0A0G0TVE6-F1
#
_cell.length_a   1.000
_cell.length_b   1.000
_cell.length_c   1.000
_cell.angle_alpha   90.00
_cell.angle_beta   90.00
_cell.angle_gamma   90.00
#
_symmetry.space_group_name_H-M   'P 1'
#
loop_
_entity.id
_entity.type
_entity.pdbx_description
1 polymer ?
#
loop_
_entity_poly.entity_id
_entity_poly.type
_entity_poly.pdbx_seq_one_letter_code
_entity_poly.pdbx_strand_id
1 'polypeptide(L)'
;AILLLSLPAAFAMYLFGPLVIERFFGGGEFTQEAIQRTSLILGFFSISIPLESLSHLLSRAFFATKNTFIPVCAAFAGLLTIVITTNYLSPTLGIIALPIAFASGTATKILLLGAILPLRVRFIRKNSLLDVASI
;
A
#
# COMPACT_ATOMS: atom_id res chain seq x y z
N ALA A 1 -1.97 14.53 8.35
CA ALA A 1 -0.52 14.80 8.23
C ALA A 1 0.15 13.85 7.24
N ILE A 2 0.17 12.54 7.49
CA ILE A 2 0.93 11.58 6.64
C ILE A 2 0.45 11.55 5.18
N LEU A 3 -0.87 11.57 4.92
CA LEU A 3 -1.40 11.61 3.55
C LEU A 3 -1.00 12.88 2.77
N LEU A 4 -0.92 14.02 3.47
CA LEU A 4 -0.51 15.30 2.89
C LEU A 4 0.97 15.30 2.47
N LEU A 5 1.80 14.42 3.06
CA LEU A 5 3.20 14.24 2.67
C LEU A 5 3.35 13.15 1.62
N SER A 6 2.56 12.07 1.68
CA SER A 6 2.68 10.95 0.75
C SER A 6 2.20 11.29 -0.67
N LEU A 7 1.19 12.16 -0.80
CA LEU A 7 0.68 12.64 -2.10
C LEU A 7 1.73 13.42 -2.91
N PRO A 8 2.35 14.50 -2.38
CA PRO A 8 3.40 15.21 -3.10
C PRO A 8 4.66 14.38 -3.27
N ALA A 9 4.98 13.46 -2.34
CA ALA A 9 6.08 12.51 -2.53
C ALA A 9 5.83 11.58 -3.73
N ALA A 10 4.62 11.03 -3.86
CA ALA A 10 4.24 10.22 -5.02
C ALA A 10 4.30 11.02 -6.33
N PHE A 11 3.84 12.27 -6.31
CA PHE A 11 3.90 13.15 -7.46
C PHE A 11 5.35 13.48 -7.86
N ALA A 12 6.20 13.81 -6.88
CA ALA A 12 7.62 14.04 -7.12
C ALA A 12 8.30 12.78 -7.68
N MET A 13 7.97 11.60 -7.16
CA MET A 13 8.53 10.33 -7.63
C MET A 13 8.10 10.02 -9.07
N TYR A 14 6.86 10.34 -9.44
CA TYR A 14 6.37 10.22 -10.81
C TYR A 14 7.06 11.20 -11.76
N LEU A 15 7.21 12.46 -11.35
CA LEU A 15 7.77 13.52 -12.20
C LEU A 15 9.29 13.41 -12.37
N PHE A 16 10.02 13.17 -11.27
CA PHE A 16 11.48 13.07 -11.26
C PHE A 16 11.98 11.64 -11.49
N GLY A 17 11.10 10.64 -11.49
CA GLY A 17 11.45 9.22 -11.68
C GLY A 17 12.35 8.96 -12.90
N PRO A 18 11.98 9.43 -14.10
CA PRO A 18 12.83 9.26 -15.29
C PRO A 18 14.21 9.89 -15.15
N LEU A 19 14.29 11.10 -14.59
CA LEU A 19 15.56 11.82 -14.39
C LEU A 19 16.46 11.15 -13.35
N VAL A 20 15.86 10.61 -12.28
CA VAL A 20 16.59 9.82 -11.28
C VAL A 20 17.09 8.52 -11.91
N ILE A 21 16.27 7.81 -12.67
CA ILE A 21 16.68 6.53 -13.27
C ILE A 21 17.79 6.76 -14.29
N GLU A 22 17.64 7.76 -15.17
CA GLU A 22 18.66 8.09 -16.14
C GLU A 22 19.98 8.53 -15.48
N ARG A 23 19.92 9.33 -14.41
CA ARG A 23 21.15 9.82 -13.77
C ARG A 23 21.89 8.76 -12.95
N PHE A 24 21.16 7.86 -12.30
CA PHE A 24 21.74 6.83 -11.44
C PHE A 24 22.07 5.53 -12.18
N PHE A 25 21.23 5.14 -13.15
CA PHE A 25 21.37 3.88 -13.88
C PHE A 25 21.78 4.08 -15.34
N GLY A 26 21.73 5.30 -15.88
CA GLY A 26 22.13 5.55 -17.26
C GLY A 26 23.65 5.42 -17.47
N GLY A 27 24.02 4.64 -18.48
CA GLY A 27 25.41 4.41 -18.89
C GLY A 27 25.76 2.93 -19.00
N GLY A 28 26.81 2.63 -19.77
CA GLY A 28 27.28 1.26 -19.97
C GLY A 28 26.25 0.35 -20.65
N GLU A 29 25.97 -0.80 -20.03
CA GLU A 29 25.02 -1.83 -20.51
C GLU A 29 23.54 -1.45 -20.30
N PHE A 30 23.25 -0.38 -19.54
CA PHE A 30 21.88 0.04 -19.30
C PHE A 30 21.37 0.91 -20.45
N THR A 31 20.72 0.26 -21.42
CA THR A 31 20.22 0.90 -22.63
C THR A 31 19.10 1.89 -22.35
N GLN A 32 18.85 2.83 -23.28
CA GLN A 32 17.74 3.77 -23.16
C GLN A 32 16.37 3.07 -23.06
N GLU A 33 16.20 1.91 -23.69
CA GLU A 33 14.97 1.12 -23.56
C GLU A 33 14.77 0.63 -22.12
N ALA A 34 15.84 0.18 -21.44
CA ALA A 34 15.79 -0.23 -20.04
C ALA A 34 15.43 0.93 -19.11
N ILE A 35 15.97 2.13 -19.37
CA ILE A 35 15.61 3.36 -18.64
C ILE A 35 14.11 3.66 -18.79
N GLN A 36 13.59 3.63 -20.02
CA GLN A 36 12.17 3.91 -20.28
C GLN A 36 11.25 2.88 -19.59
N ARG A 37 11.57 1.58 -19.70
CA ARG A 37 10.80 0.51 -19.04
C ARG A 37 10.78 0.67 -17.52
N THR A 38 11.94 0.94 -16.93
CA THR A 38 12.07 1.10 -15.47
C THR A 38 11.34 2.34 -14.98
N SER A 39 11.41 3.43 -15.74
CA SER A 39 10.71 4.68 -15.43
C SER A 39 9.19 4.53 -15.46
N LEU A 40 8.67 3.77 -16.43
CA LEU A 40 7.25 3.40 -16.47
C LEU A 40 6.85 2.59 -15.23
N ILE A 41 7.62 1.56 -14.88
CA ILE A 41 7.36 0.72 -13.70
C ILE A 41 7.36 1.57 -12.42
N LEU A 42 8.34 2.47 -12.26
CA LEU A 42 8.42 3.39 -11.13
C LEU A 42 7.22 4.35 -11.08
N GLY A 43 6.77 4.84 -12.25
CA GLY A 43 5.57 5.66 -12.36
C GLY A 43 4.33 4.93 -11.84
N PHE A 44 4.11 3.67 -12.23
CA PHE A 44 3.02 2.86 -11.70
C PHE A 44 3.16 2.58 -10.20
N PHE A 45 4.38 2.33 -9.70
CA PHE A 45 4.63 2.13 -8.28
C PHE A 45 4.35 3.38 -7.44
N SER A 46 4.48 4.58 -8.01
CA SER A 46 4.27 5.83 -7.30
C SER A 46 2.83 5.97 -6.77
N ILE A 47 1.85 5.38 -7.47
CA ILE A 47 0.44 5.34 -7.03
C ILE A 47 0.28 4.54 -5.72
N SER A 48 1.14 3.55 -5.48
CA SER A 48 1.07 2.71 -4.28
C SER A 48 1.58 3.40 -3.02
N ILE A 49 2.34 4.50 -3.14
CA ILE A 49 2.90 5.26 -2.01
C ILE A 49 1.81 5.81 -1.06
N PRO A 50 0.77 6.54 -1.52
CA PRO A 50 -0.31 7.00 -0.65
C PRO A 50 -1.14 5.84 -0.07
N LEU A 51 -1.33 4.77 -0.84
CA LEU A 51 -2.03 3.56 -0.37
C LEU A 51 -1.27 2.91 0.79
N GLU A 52 0.05 2.70 0.65
CA GLU A 52 0.88 2.13 1.72
C GLU A 52 0.87 3.00 2.98
N SER A 53 0.93 4.32 2.80
CA SER A 53 0.84 5.27 3.90
C SER A 53 -0.46 5.12 4.69
N LEU A 54 -1.59 4.93 3.99
CA LEU A 54 -2.90 4.68 4.60
C LEU A 54 -2.96 3.31 5.30
N SER A 55 -2.49 2.26 4.65
CA SER A 55 -2.39 0.89 5.18
C SER A 55 -1.64 0.84 6.52
N HIS A 56 -0.54 1.58 6.64
CA HIS A 56 0.24 1.66 7.86
C HIS A 56 -0.46 2.44 8.98
N LEU A 57 -1.15 3.54 8.64
CA LEU A 57 -2.00 4.28 9.59
C LEU A 57 -3.09 3.39 10.19
N LEU A 58 -3.81 2.64 9.34
CA LEU A 58 -4.87 1.73 9.80
C LEU A 58 -4.30 0.63 10.69
N SER A 59 -3.16 0.06 10.31
CA SER A 59 -2.50 -0.99 11.11
C SER A 59 -2.11 -0.48 12.51
N ARG A 60 -1.60 0.75 12.61
CA ARG A 60 -1.30 1.41 13.89
C ARG A 60 -2.54 1.64 14.76
N ALA A 61 -3.68 1.97 14.15
CA ALA A 61 -4.94 2.09 14.88
C ALA A 61 -5.35 0.76 15.55
N PHE A 62 -5.15 -0.38 14.87
CA PHE A 62 -5.40 -1.71 15.47
C PHE A 62 -4.41 -2.06 16.58
N PHE A 63 -3.12 -1.73 16.42
CA PHE A 63 -2.14 -1.92 17.48
C PHE A 63 -2.46 -1.12 18.74
N ALA A 64 -2.98 0.11 18.60
CA ALA A 64 -3.46 0.90 19.74
C ALA A 64 -4.62 0.23 20.49
N THR A 65 -5.45 -0.57 19.82
CA THR A 65 -6.51 -1.38 20.46
C THR A 65 -6.02 -2.71 21.06
N LYS A 66 -4.70 -2.87 21.21
CA LYS A 66 -4.03 -4.10 21.68
C LYS A 66 -4.36 -5.35 20.85
N ASN A 67 -4.73 -5.18 19.56
CA ASN A 67 -4.97 -6.29 18.65
C ASN A 67 -3.93 -6.31 17.53
N THR A 68 -3.08 -7.33 17.55
CA THR A 68 -2.06 -7.57 16.52
C THR A 68 -2.50 -8.59 15.46
N PHE A 69 -3.47 -9.45 15.77
CA PHE A 69 -3.92 -10.52 14.87
C PHE A 69 -4.61 -9.98 13.61
N ILE A 70 -5.53 -9.01 13.75
CA ILE A 70 -6.27 -8.45 12.63
C ILE A 70 -5.34 -7.81 11.58
N PRO A 71 -4.41 -6.89 11.94
CA PRO A 71 -3.48 -6.30 10.97
C PRO A 71 -2.55 -7.33 10.33
N VAL A 72 -2.17 -8.39 11.04
CA VAL A 72 -1.36 -9.49 10.49
C VAL A 72 -2.16 -10.30 9.46
N CYS A 73 -3.38 -10.73 9.78
CA CYS A 73 -4.24 -11.46 8.84
C CYS A 73 -4.54 -10.63 7.58
N ALA A 74 -4.80 -9.32 7.73
CA ALA A 74 -5.01 -8.43 6.59
C ALA A 74 -3.75 -8.28 5.72
N ALA A 75 -2.56 -8.28 6.34
CA ALA A 75 -1.29 -8.26 5.60
C ALA A 75 -1.09 -9.56 4.80
N PHE A 76 -1.40 -10.72 5.38
CA PHE A 76 -1.37 -12.00 4.67
C PHE A 76 -2.38 -12.05 3.51
N ALA A 77 -3.60 -11.56 3.71
CA ALA A 77 -4.60 -11.47 2.64
C ALA A 77 -4.16 -10.53 1.52
N GLY A 78 -3.53 -9.39 1.86
CA GLY A 78 -2.90 -8.50 0.91
C GLY A 78 -1.81 -9.21 0.10
N LEU A 79 -0.87 -9.89 0.78
CA LEU A 79 0.21 -10.64 0.14
C LEU A 79 -0.32 -11.72 -0.82
N LEU A 80 -1.32 -12.49 -0.41
CA LEU A 80 -1.97 -13.48 -1.28
C LEU A 80 -2.57 -12.81 -2.51
N THR A 81 -3.21 -11.66 -2.35
CA THR A 81 -3.76 -10.88 -3.48
C THR A 81 -2.66 -10.44 -4.43
N ILE A 82 -1.49 -10.00 -3.93
CA ILE A 82 -0.33 -9.64 -4.76
C ILE A 82 0.13 -10.86 -5.56
N VAL A 83 0.30 -12.02 -4.92
CA VAL A 83 0.77 -13.24 -5.57
C VAL A 83 -0.21 -13.70 -6.65
N ILE A 84 -1.51 -13.72 -6.35
CA ILE A 84 -2.56 -14.14 -7.30
C ILE A 84 -2.61 -13.16 -8.47
N THR A 85 -2.65 -11.86 -8.20
CA THR A 85 -2.73 -10.83 -9.24
C THR A 85 -1.47 -10.87 -10.11
N THR A 86 -0.29 -11.00 -9.52
CA THR A 86 0.97 -11.07 -10.28
C THR A 86 1.00 -12.31 -11.18
N ASN A 87 0.64 -13.48 -10.66
CA ASN A 87 0.59 -14.71 -11.47
C ASN A 87 -0.39 -14.58 -12.65
N TYR A 88 -1.52 -13.91 -12.44
CA TYR A 88 -2.53 -13.71 -13.48
C TYR A 88 -2.14 -12.65 -14.52
N LEU A 89 -1.53 -11.53 -14.10
CA LEU A 89 -1.21 -10.39 -14.96
C LEU A 89 0.18 -10.46 -15.60
N SER A 90 1.13 -11.20 -15.00
CA SER A 90 2.50 -11.34 -15.51
C SER A 90 2.58 -11.84 -16.96
N PRO A 91 1.74 -12.78 -17.44
CA PRO A 91 1.79 -13.23 -18.83
C PRO A 91 1.41 -12.14 -19.84
N THR A 92 0.57 -11.19 -19.45
CA THR A 92 0.04 -10.16 -20.36
C THR A 92 0.81 -8.84 -20.27
N LEU A 93 1.16 -8.41 -19.05
CA LEU A 93 1.76 -7.09 -18.79
C LEU A 93 3.25 -7.16 -18.44
N GLY A 94 3.83 -8.36 -18.34
CA GLY A 94 5.22 -8.55 -17.95
C GLY A 94 5.52 -7.92 -16.58
N ILE A 95 6.62 -7.17 -16.48
CA ILE A 95 7.09 -6.57 -15.23
C ILE A 95 6.14 -5.47 -14.72
N ILE A 96 5.33 -4.86 -15.59
CA ILE A 96 4.33 -3.84 -15.20
C ILE A 96 3.21 -4.46 -14.36
N ALA A 97 3.03 -5.79 -14.41
CA ALA A 97 2.11 -6.50 -13.52
C ALA A 97 2.42 -6.29 -12.03
N LEU A 98 3.70 -6.11 -11.68
CA LEU A 98 4.15 -6.05 -10.29
C LEU A 98 3.60 -4.82 -9.53
N PRO A 99 3.75 -3.56 -10.00
CA PRO A 99 3.18 -2.40 -9.32
C PRO A 99 1.65 -2.47 -9.22
N ILE A 100 0.97 -3.01 -10.24
CA ILE A 100 -0.49 -3.17 -10.25
C ILE A 100 -0.91 -4.19 -9.18
N ALA A 101 -0.24 -5.33 -9.13
CA ALA A 101 -0.49 -6.36 -8.12
C ALA A 101 -0.19 -5.86 -6.71
N PHE A 102 0.87 -5.08 -6.54
CA PHE A 102 1.19 -4.45 -5.26
C PHE A 102 0.09 -3.49 -4.83
N ALA A 103 -0.35 -2.60 -5.72
CA ALA A 103 -1.45 -1.67 -5.46
C ALA A 103 -2.76 -2.42 -5.09
N SER A 104 -3.10 -3.49 -5.80
CA SER A 104 -4.29 -4.29 -5.51
C SER A 104 -4.20 -4.98 -4.14
N GLY A 105 -3.04 -5.55 -3.79
CA GLY A 105 -2.83 -6.16 -2.48
C GLY A 105 -2.91 -5.16 -1.32
N THR A 106 -2.31 -3.99 -1.49
CA THR A 106 -2.40 -2.92 -0.50
C THR A 106 -3.85 -2.41 -0.38
N ALA A 107 -4.57 -2.27 -1.50
CA ALA A 107 -5.99 -1.92 -1.48
C ALA A 107 -6.85 -2.95 -0.73
N THR A 108 -6.64 -4.25 -0.96
CA THR A 108 -7.32 -5.32 -0.22
C THR A 108 -7.05 -5.23 1.27
N LYS A 109 -5.80 -5.01 1.68
CA LYS A 109 -5.44 -4.82 3.09
C LYS A 109 -6.16 -3.60 3.68
N ILE A 110 -6.18 -2.47 2.97
CA ILE A 110 -6.90 -1.26 3.41
C ILE A 110 -8.38 -1.52 3.55
N LEU A 111 -9.01 -2.22 2.58
CA LEU A 111 -10.43 -2.53 2.62
C LEU A 111 -10.79 -3.40 3.83
N LEU A 112 -10.02 -4.46 4.08
CA LEU A 112 -10.21 -5.33 5.23
C LEU A 112 -10.09 -4.55 6.54
N LEU A 113 -9.02 -3.79 6.70
CA LEU A 113 -8.81 -2.99 7.92
C LEU A 113 -9.86 -1.90 8.08
N GLY A 114 -10.22 -1.22 6.98
CA GLY A 114 -11.21 -0.15 6.95
C GLY A 114 -12.61 -0.64 7.29
N ALA A 115 -12.98 -1.86 6.89
CA ALA A 115 -14.26 -2.47 7.23
C ALA A 115 -14.31 -2.96 8.69
N ILE A 116 -13.22 -3.53 9.22
CA ILE A 116 -13.18 -4.11 10.56
C ILE A 116 -13.02 -3.03 11.66
N LEU A 117 -12.33 -1.92 11.36
CA LEU A 117 -12.04 -0.86 12.33
C LEU A 117 -13.30 -0.21 12.94
N PRO A 118 -14.33 0.24 12.18
CA PRO A 118 -15.51 0.88 12.75
C PRO A 118 -16.32 -0.07 13.64
N LEU A 119 -16.39 -1.36 13.29
CA LEU A 119 -17.07 -2.38 14.11
C LEU A 119 -16.38 -2.54 15.47
N ARG A 120 -15.04 -2.54 15.47
CA ARG A 120 -14.23 -2.68 16.69
C ARG A 120 -14.32 -1.46 17.60
N VAL A 121 -14.21 -0.26 17.03
CA VAL A 121 -14.31 0.99 17.80
C VAL A 121 -15.69 1.10 18.45
N ARG A 122 -16.76 0.71 17.74
CA ARG A 122 -18.13 0.71 18.29
C ARG A 122 -18.30 -0.29 19.44
N PHE A 123 -17.65 -1.46 19.37
CA PHE A 123 -17.70 -2.47 20.43
C PHE A 123 -17.01 -2.01 21.72
N ILE A 124 -15.80 -1.44 21.61
CA ILE A 124 -15.05 -0.92 22.77
C ILE A 124 -15.82 0.21 23.46
N ARG A 125 -16.38 1.15 22.67
CA ARG A 125 -17.19 2.25 23.20
C ARG A 125 -18.44 1.75 23.93
N LYS A 126 -19.11 0.71 23.43
CA LYS A 126 -20.32 0.17 24.07
C LYS A 126 -20.01 -0.43 25.43
N ASN A 127 -18.95 -1.23 25.57
CA ASN A 127 -18.58 -1.81 26.87
C ASN A 127 -18.19 -0.75 27.90
N SER A 128 -17.44 0.29 27.50
CA SER A 128 -17.08 1.37 28.41
C SER A 128 -18.29 2.17 28.94
N LEU A 129 -19.38 2.26 28.18
CA LEU A 129 -20.60 2.95 28.63
C LEU A 129 -21.44 2.09 29.58
N LEU A 130 -21.34 0.75 29.46
CA LEU A 130 -22.04 -0.17 30.36
C LEU A 130 -21.36 -0.21 31.74
N ASP A 131 -20.03 -0.15 31.80
CA ASP A 131 -19.28 -0.09 33.06
C ASP A 131 -19.60 1.20 33.86
N VAL A 132 -19.76 2.35 33.18
CA VAL A 132 -20.10 3.63 33.82
C VAL A 132 -21.55 3.69 34.30
N ALA A 133 -22.47 2.99 33.63
CA ALA A 133 -23.88 2.93 34.02
C ALA A 133 -24.16 1.93 35.16
N SER A 134 -23.20 1.07 35.50
CA SER A 134 -23.29 0.10 36.60
C SER A 134 -22.67 0.56 37.93
N ILE A 135 -22.17 1.80 37.99
CA ILE A 135 -21.66 2.48 39.18
C ILE A 135 -22.67 3.55 39.61
#